data_AF-A0A926DVG0-F1
#
_entry.id   AF-A0A926DVG0-F1
#
_cell.length_a   1.000
_cell.length_b   1.000
_cell.length_c   1.000
_cell.angle_alpha   90.00
_cell.angle_beta   90.00
_cell.angle_gamma   90.00
#
_symmetry.space_group_name_H-M   'P 1'
#
loop_
_entity.id
_entity.type
_entity.pdbx_description
1 polymer ?
#
loop_
_entity_poly.entity_id
_entity_poly.type
_entity_poly.pdbx_seq_one_letter_code
_entity_poly.pdbx_strand_id
1 'polypeptide(L)'
;MKINNRVSPDNGTKLLAAHIRTKGISIKQVSDQTGISYDKLIRSLSKESRALKTDEFLCVCQFLEVDPMRFYVPQNHNQAS
;
A
#
# COMPACT_ATOMS: atom_id res chain seq x y z
N MET A 1 0.36 12.61 -27.88
CA MET A 1 1.22 12.53 -26.68
C MET A 1 0.33 12.22 -25.48
N LYS A 2 0.34 10.99 -24.96
CA LYS A 2 -0.46 10.65 -23.77
C LYS A 2 0.29 11.15 -22.54
N ILE A 3 -0.26 12.13 -21.84
CA ILE A 3 0.24 12.56 -20.54
C ILE A 3 0.20 11.35 -19.59
N ASN A 4 1.38 10.85 -19.21
CA ASN A 4 1.50 9.79 -18.22
C ASN A 4 1.22 10.41 -16.86
N ASN A 5 -0.05 10.45 -16.45
CA ASN A 5 -0.45 10.81 -15.10
C ASN A 5 0.00 9.71 -14.14
N ARG A 6 1.25 9.75 -13.69
CA ARG A 6 1.76 8.82 -12.68
C ARG A 6 1.09 9.15 -11.36
N VAL A 7 0.01 8.43 -11.05
CA VAL A 7 -0.64 8.51 -9.74
C VAL A 7 0.29 7.91 -8.71
N SER A 8 0.79 8.74 -7.79
CA SER A 8 1.52 8.26 -6.63
C SER A 8 0.56 7.52 -5.67
N PRO A 9 1.02 6.47 -4.97
CA PRO A 9 0.18 5.79 -3.98
C PRO A 9 -0.22 6.73 -2.86
N ASP A 10 -1.38 6.44 -2.29
CA ASP A 10 -1.85 7.07 -1.06
C ASP A 10 -0.89 6.78 0.11
N ASN A 11 -1.00 7.59 1.16
CA ASN A 11 -0.09 7.49 2.30
C ASN A 11 -0.23 6.16 3.06
N GLY A 12 -1.44 5.57 3.10
CA GLY A 12 -1.67 4.28 3.72
C GLY A 12 -0.89 3.18 3.02
N THR A 13 -0.99 3.10 1.69
CA THR A 13 -0.20 2.15 0.88
C THR A 13 1.30 2.28 1.14
N LYS A 14 1.83 3.51 1.26
CA LYS A 14 3.26 3.76 1.53
C LYS A 14 3.68 3.27 2.91
N LEU A 15 2.89 3.58 3.94
CA LEU A 15 3.18 3.14 5.32
C LEU A 15 3.10 1.62 5.44
N LEU A 16 2.12 0.99 4.81
CA LEU A 16 2.03 -0.48 4.75
C LEU A 16 3.24 -1.09 4.04
N ALA A 17 3.67 -0.50 2.92
CA ALA A 17 4.86 -0.95 2.20
C ALA A 17 6.13 -0.81 3.05
N ALA A 18 6.27 0.25 3.85
CA ALA A 18 7.38 0.41 4.79
C ALA A 18 7.31 -0.68 5.88
N HIS A 19 6.12 -0.93 6.44
CA HIS A 19 5.91 -1.97 7.46
C HIS A 19 6.31 -3.37 6.97
N ILE A 20 5.94 -3.74 5.75
CA ILE A 20 6.34 -5.00 5.11
C ILE A 20 7.87 -5.13 5.05
N ARG A 21 8.56 -4.07 4.62
CA ARG A 21 10.03 -4.03 4.56
C ARG A 21 10.66 -4.18 5.94
N THR A 22 10.12 -3.50 6.96
CA THR A 22 10.64 -3.60 8.34
C THR A 22 10.46 -5.00 8.94
N LYS A 23 9.43 -5.75 8.54
CA LYS A 23 9.22 -7.15 8.94
C LYS A 23 10.09 -8.14 8.17
N GLY A 24 10.89 -7.69 7.20
CA GLY A 24 11.69 -8.57 6.34
C GLY A 24 10.86 -9.48 5.41
N ILE A 25 9.59 -9.14 5.19
CA ILE A 25 8.67 -9.93 4.37
C ILE A 25 8.87 -9.57 2.90
N SER A 26 9.08 -10.58 2.07
CA SER A 26 9.25 -10.40 0.62
C SER A 26 7.91 -10.18 -0.08
N ILE A 27 7.94 -9.45 -1.21
CA ILE A 27 6.74 -9.25 -2.05
C ILE A 27 6.20 -10.58 -2.60
N LYS A 28 7.08 -11.57 -2.81
CA LYS A 28 6.67 -12.92 -3.21
C LYS A 28 5.84 -13.59 -2.12
N GLN A 29 6.27 -13.53 -0.86
CA GLN A 29 5.48 -14.07 0.26
C GLN A 29 4.11 -13.40 0.35
N VAL A 30 4.05 -12.07 0.19
CA VAL A 30 2.75 -11.35 0.16
C VAL A 30 1.89 -11.86 -0.99
N SER A 31 2.45 -12.04 -2.18
CA SER A 31 1.75 -12.58 -3.36
C SER A 31 1.20 -13.98 -3.09
N ASP A 32 2.04 -14.87 -2.57
CA ASP A 32 1.70 -16.28 -2.34
C ASP A 32 0.58 -16.42 -1.29
N GLN A 33 0.57 -15.56 -0.26
CA GLN A 33 -0.38 -15.63 0.85
C GLN A 33 -1.70 -14.89 0.60
N THR A 34 -1.66 -13.79 -0.16
CA THR A 34 -2.86 -12.96 -0.42
C THR A 34 -3.55 -13.28 -1.74
N GLY A 35 -2.91 -14.05 -2.63
CA GLY A 35 -3.37 -14.28 -3.99
C GLY A 35 -3.29 -13.06 -4.91
N ILE A 36 -2.79 -11.92 -4.42
CA ILE A 36 -2.60 -10.71 -5.23
C ILE A 36 -1.38 -10.93 -6.14
N SER A 37 -1.55 -10.67 -7.44
CA SER A 37 -0.46 -10.79 -8.41
C SER A 37 0.81 -10.04 -7.98
N TYR A 38 1.94 -10.74 -8.02
CA TYR A 38 3.27 -10.20 -7.78
C TYR A 38 3.53 -8.87 -8.52
N ASP A 39 3.14 -8.76 -9.79
CA ASP A 39 3.34 -7.53 -10.57
C ASP A 39 2.51 -6.34 -10.06
N LYS A 40 1.31 -6.60 -9.53
CA LYS A 40 0.50 -5.56 -8.87
C LYS A 40 1.16 -5.13 -7.57
N LEU A 41 1.65 -6.08 -6.79
CA LEU A 41 2.34 -5.78 -5.54
C LEU A 41 3.66 -5.04 -5.77
N ILE A 42 4.45 -5.40 -6.80
CA ILE A 42 5.66 -4.65 -7.18
C ILE A 42 5.33 -3.20 -7.52
N ARG A 43 4.28 -2.96 -8.31
CA ARG A 43 3.87 -1.59 -8.67
C ARG A 43 3.39 -0.79 -7.46
N SER A 44 2.79 -1.44 -6.46
CA SER A 44 2.20 -0.74 -5.31
C SER A 44 3.19 -0.58 -4.14
N LEU A 45 3.92 -1.65 -3.80
CA LEU A 45 4.75 -1.76 -2.60
C LEU A 45 6.25 -1.50 -2.84
N SER A 46 6.73 -1.52 -4.08
CA SER A 46 8.16 -1.30 -4.40
C SER A 46 8.37 -0.11 -5.32
N LYS A 47 7.70 -0.08 -6.47
CA LYS A 47 7.82 1.00 -7.46
C LYS A 47 6.93 2.19 -7.15
N GLU A 48 5.98 2.02 -6.22
CA GLU A 48 5.07 3.07 -5.75
C GLU A 48 4.46 3.88 -6.91
N SER A 49 4.02 3.17 -7.95
CA SER A 49 3.43 3.72 -9.17
C SER A 49 1.91 3.61 -9.23
N ARG A 50 1.31 3.02 -8.19
CA ARG A 50 -0.14 2.93 -7.94
C ARG A 50 -0.39 2.68 -6.46
N ALA A 51 -1.59 3.02 -6.00
CA ALA A 51 -2.12 2.55 -4.72
C ALA A 51 -2.54 1.06 -4.79
N LEU A 52 -2.54 0.40 -3.63
CA LEU A 52 -3.34 -0.82 -3.46
C LEU A 52 -4.82 -0.42 -3.50
N LYS A 53 -5.66 -1.25 -4.13
CA LYS A 53 -7.11 -1.12 -3.95
C LYS A 53 -7.48 -1.45 -2.50
N THR A 54 -8.66 -1.01 -2.05
CA THR A 54 -9.15 -1.27 -0.69
C THR A 54 -9.07 -2.75 -0.31
N ASP A 55 -9.60 -3.66 -1.14
CA ASP A 55 -9.57 -5.10 -0.84
C ASP A 55 -8.14 -5.65 -0.84
N GLU A 56 -7.29 -5.18 -1.75
CA GLU A 56 -5.87 -5.57 -1.80
C GLU A 56 -5.15 -5.13 -0.51
N PHE A 57 -5.42 -3.90 -0.05
CA PHE A 57 -4.89 -3.35 1.19
C PHE A 57 -5.32 -4.15 2.42
N LEU A 58 -6.62 -4.47 2.52
CA LEU A 58 -7.17 -5.22 3.64
C LEU A 58 -6.64 -6.67 3.66
N CYS A 59 -6.54 -7.34 2.52
CA CYS A 59 -5.94 -8.68 2.43
C CYS A 59 -4.49 -8.70 2.93
N VAL A 60 -3.69 -7.70 2.56
CA VAL A 60 -2.31 -7.58 3.04
C VAL A 60 -2.28 -7.31 4.55
N CYS A 61 -3.16 -6.44 5.07
CA CYS A 61 -3.25 -6.21 6.52
C CYS A 61 -3.65 -7.46 7.31
N GLN A 62 -4.60 -8.24 6.78
CA GLN A 62 -5.02 -9.51 7.37
C GLN A 62 -3.87 -10.52 7.41
N PHE A 63 -3.12 -10.67 6.31
CA PHE A 63 -1.93 -11.53 6.27
C PHE A 63 -0.86 -11.11 7.29
N LEU A 64 -0.68 -9.81 7.48
CA LEU A 64 0.32 -9.27 8.41
C LEU A 64 -0.16 -9.21 9.86
N GLU A 65 -1.40 -9.64 10.13
CA GLU A 65 -2.09 -9.57 11.43
C GLU A 65 -1.99 -8.18 12.06
N VAL A 66 -2.29 -7.14 11.28
CA VAL A 66 -2.21 -5.74 11.71
C VAL A 66 -3.51 -5.02 11.43
N ASP A 67 -3.94 -4.18 12.37
CA ASP A 67 -5.09 -3.30 12.18
C ASP A 67 -4.82 -2.31 11.03
N PRO A 68 -5.65 -2.29 9.96
CA PRO A 68 -5.55 -1.34 8.86
C PRO A 68 -5.51 0.12 9.31
N MET A 69 -6.20 0.47 10.40
CA MET A 69 -6.26 1.83 10.92
C MET A 69 -4.91 2.35 11.42
N ARG A 70 -3.93 1.47 11.65
CA ARG A 70 -2.54 1.86 11.97
C ARG A 70 -1.88 2.68 10.87
N PHE A 71 -2.36 2.56 9.63
CA PHE A 71 -1.82 3.26 8.47
C PHE A 71 -2.66 4.47 8.05
N TYR A 72 -3.70 4.80 8.82
CA TYR A 72 -4.50 5.99 8.60
C TYR A 72 -3.77 7.24 9.10
N VAL A 73 -3.68 8.26 8.25
CA VAL A 73 -3.19 9.58 8.63
C VAL A 73 -4.34 10.58 8.49
N PRO A 74 -4.85 11.14 9.61
CA PRO A 74 -5.88 12.16 9.55
C PRO A 74 -5.39 13.34 8.70
N GLN A 75 -6.18 13.74 7.72
CA GLN A 75 -5.93 14.99 7.02
C GLN A 75 -6.44 16.12 7.92
N ASN A 76 -5.54 16.77 8.65
CA ASN A 76 -5.89 18.00 9.36
C ASN A 76 -6.18 19.08 8.32
N HIS A 77 -7.46 19.24 7.97
CA HIS A 77 -7.92 20.43 7.25
C HIS A 77 -7.93 21.56 8.28
N ASN A 78 -6.77 22.16 8.57
CA ASN A 78 -6.75 23.45 9.25
C ASN A 78 -7.46 24.45 8.33
N GLN A 79 -8.73 24.70 8.64
CA GLN A 79 -9.43 25.91 8.23
C GLN A 79 -8.61 27.06 8.82
N ALA A 80 -8.06 27.89 7.93
CA ALA A 80 -7.56 29.20 8.29
C ALA A 80 -8.69 29.94 9.01
N SER A 81 -8.49 30.23 10.29
CA SER A 81 -9.21 31.29 11.01
C SER A 81 -8.53 32.61 10.73
#